data_AF-A0A8B9F6C8-F1
#
_entry.id   AF-A0A8B9F6C8-F1
#
_cell.length_a   1.000
_cell.length_b   1.000
_cell.length_c   1.000
_cell.angle_alpha   90.00
_cell.angle_beta   90.00
_cell.angle_gamma   90.00
#
_symmetry.space_group_name_H-M   'P 1'
#
loop_
_entity.id
_entity.type
_entity.pdbx_description
1 polymer ?
#
loop_
_entity_poly.entity_id
_entity_poly.type
_entity_poly.pdbx_seq_one_letter_code
_entity_poly.pdbx_strand_id
1 'polypeptide(L)'
;MSKLCVSTQDGRAGVVEVQRSVTAVLGQDVVLPCRYRAQEQEHVVQVTWLKRGPAGSSAEVAVLNREHGEHVQEPYAGRVMRREGGPLEDGAIVLRNAVQGDEGDYECHLITFPMGSFEGRLTLKVLVPPLPIL
;
A
#
# COMPACT_ATOMS: atom_id res chain seq x y z
N MET A 1 23.73 -12.48 3.01
CA MET A 1 24.44 -11.49 3.86
C MET A 1 23.63 -10.21 3.87
N SER A 2 22.62 -10.11 4.73
CA SER A 2 21.77 -8.92 4.82
C SER A 2 22.35 -7.98 5.86
N LYS A 3 22.84 -6.83 5.41
CA LYS A 3 23.35 -5.76 6.27
C LYS A 3 22.12 -4.98 6.77
N LEU A 4 21.73 -5.19 8.03
CA LEU A 4 20.81 -4.26 8.70
C LEU A 4 21.57 -2.96 8.93
N CYS A 5 21.12 -1.87 8.32
CA CYS A 5 21.58 -0.53 8.65
C CYS A 5 20.78 -0.04 9.86
N VAL A 6 21.40 0.03 11.04
CA VAL A 6 20.86 0.75 12.20
C VAL A 6 21.54 2.12 12.23
N SER A 7 20.81 3.18 11.90
CA SER A 7 21.27 4.55 12.10
C SER A 7 20.87 5.01 13.50
N THR A 8 21.86 5.24 14.35
CA THR A 8 21.70 5.95 15.62
C THR A 8 21.51 7.44 15.35
N GLN A 9 20.29 7.96 15.51
CA GLN A 9 20.04 9.38 15.75
C GLN A 9 18.96 9.51 16.82
N ASP A 10 19.17 10.46 17.74
CA ASP A 10 18.33 10.75 18.91
C ASP A 10 17.05 11.53 18.53
N GLY A 11 16.45 11.14 17.41
CA GLY A 11 15.17 11.63 16.90
C GLY A 11 14.25 10.45 16.69
N ARG A 12 13.02 10.50 17.21
CA ARG A 12 12.03 9.44 16.95
C ARG A 12 11.74 9.43 15.46
N ALA A 13 11.91 8.29 14.79
CA ALA A 13 11.51 8.15 13.39
C ALA A 13 9.99 8.35 13.22
N GLY A 14 9.56 8.77 12.03
CA GLY A 14 8.17 8.72 11.62
C GLY A 14 7.57 7.31 11.72
N VAL A 15 6.24 7.25 11.69
CA VAL A 15 5.49 6.00 11.87
C VAL A 15 4.55 5.73 10.70
N VAL A 16 4.38 4.46 10.36
CA VAL A 16 3.39 4.03 9.36
C VAL A 16 2.05 3.82 10.04
N GLU A 17 1.03 4.51 9.56
CA GLU A 17 -0.37 4.37 9.94
C GLU A 17 -1.10 3.57 8.85
N VAL A 18 -1.63 2.40 9.23
CA VAL A 18 -2.35 1.51 8.33
C VAL A 18 -3.60 0.97 8.99
N GLN A 19 -4.72 0.98 8.28
CA GLN A 19 -5.92 0.27 8.72
C GLN A 19 -5.74 -1.23 8.43
N ARG A 20 -5.64 -2.04 9.48
CA ARG A 20 -5.29 -3.47 9.37
C ARG A 20 -6.32 -4.33 8.64
N SER A 21 -7.57 -3.89 8.53
CA SER A 21 -8.61 -4.60 7.79
C SER A 21 -9.48 -3.63 7.02
N VAL A 22 -9.60 -3.87 5.73
CA VAL A 22 -10.41 -3.10 4.79
C VAL A 22 -11.44 -4.03 4.18
N THR A 23 -12.65 -3.53 3.98
CA THR A 23 -13.73 -4.28 3.36
C THR A 23 -14.16 -3.58 2.08
N ALA A 24 -14.08 -4.30 0.96
CA ALA A 24 -14.69 -3.92 -0.29
C ALA A 24 -16.03 -4.64 -0.47
N VAL A 25 -16.93 -4.02 -1.23
CA VAL A 25 -18.09 -4.71 -1.78
C VAL A 25 -17.75 -5.11 -3.22
N LEU A 26 -18.15 -6.31 -3.64
CA LEU A 26 -17.94 -6.80 -5.01
C LEU A 26 -18.42 -5.76 -6.03
N GLY A 27 -17.55 -5.41 -6.97
CA GLY A 27 -17.81 -4.44 -8.03
C GLY A 27 -17.69 -2.98 -7.62
N GLN A 28 -17.30 -2.69 -6.38
CA GLN A 28 -17.08 -1.32 -5.90
C GLN A 28 -15.60 -0.98 -5.80
N ASP A 29 -15.31 0.31 -5.82
CA ASP A 29 -13.95 0.82 -5.58
C ASP A 29 -13.63 0.75 -4.09
N VAL A 30 -12.37 0.46 -3.78
CA VAL A 30 -11.87 0.41 -2.41
C VAL A 30 -10.54 1.12 -2.29
N VAL A 31 -10.35 1.82 -1.17
CA VAL A 31 -9.07 2.46 -0.83
C VAL A 31 -8.27 1.49 0.03
N LEU A 32 -7.03 1.22 -0.36
CA LEU A 32 -6.03 0.55 0.48
C LEU A 32 -5.17 1.63 1.14
N PRO A 33 -5.42 1.99 2.41
CA PRO A 33 -4.74 3.10 3.06
C PRO A 33 -3.32 2.69 3.46
N CYS A 34 -2.36 3.59 3.24
CA CYS A 34 -1.04 3.51 3.83
C CYS A 34 -0.48 4.92 3.96
N ARG A 35 -0.25 5.37 5.19
CA ARG A 35 0.21 6.74 5.47
C ARG A 35 1.48 6.71 6.30
N TYR A 36 2.47 7.51 5.91
CA TYR A 36 3.63 7.79 6.73
C TYR A 36 3.42 9.11 7.48
N ARG A 37 3.39 9.05 8.81
CA ARG A 37 3.45 10.26 9.64
C ARG A 37 4.92 10.65 9.81
N ALA A 38 5.42 11.41 8.82
CA ALA A 38 6.76 11.96 8.80
C ALA A 38 7.00 12.93 9.98
N GLN A 39 8.21 12.89 10.54
CA GLN A 39 8.75 13.96 11.36
C GLN A 39 9.38 15.06 10.48
N GLU A 40 9.91 16.10 11.11
CA GLU A 40 10.63 17.16 10.40
C GLU A 40 11.78 16.58 9.57
N GLN A 41 11.93 17.03 8.32
CA GLN A 41 12.96 16.62 7.36
C GLN A 41 12.85 15.19 6.81
N GLU A 42 11.92 14.38 7.32
CA GLU A 42 11.62 13.07 6.74
C GLU A 42 10.73 13.22 5.51
N HIS A 43 10.97 12.41 4.50
CA HIS A 43 10.07 12.32 3.34
C HIS A 43 10.06 10.94 2.73
N VAL A 44 8.92 10.58 2.13
CA VAL A 44 8.77 9.32 1.40
C VAL A 44 9.29 9.49 -0.04
N VAL A 45 10.21 8.61 -0.44
CA VAL A 45 10.80 8.56 -1.78
C VAL A 45 10.01 7.62 -2.68
N GLN A 46 9.61 6.47 -2.15
CA GLN A 46 8.88 5.44 -2.88
C GLN A 46 7.94 4.66 -1.97
N VAL A 47 6.81 4.23 -2.53
CA VAL A 47 5.88 3.26 -1.92
C VAL A 47 5.70 2.10 -2.89
N THR A 48 6.02 0.89 -2.46
CA THR A 48 5.77 -0.34 -3.22
C THR A 48 4.63 -1.10 -2.56
N TRP A 49 3.57 -1.35 -3.32
CA TRP A 49 2.45 -2.19 -2.89
C TRP A 49 2.65 -3.62 -3.34
N LEU A 50 2.48 -4.56 -2.42
CA LEU A 50 2.61 -5.99 -2.62
C LEU A 50 1.33 -6.69 -2.20
N LYS A 51 0.92 -7.71 -2.93
CA LYS A 51 -0.06 -8.70 -2.49
C LYS A 51 0.68 -9.96 -2.07
N ARG A 52 0.44 -10.41 -0.84
CA ARG A 52 1.02 -11.66 -0.34
C ARG A 52 0.37 -12.84 -1.06
N GLY A 53 1.22 -13.67 -1.64
CA GLY A 53 0.85 -14.94 -2.23
C GLY A 53 1.02 -16.11 -1.26
N PRO A 54 0.63 -17.32 -1.69
CA PRO A 54 0.85 -18.53 -0.93
C PRO A 54 2.35 -18.79 -0.71
N ALA A 55 2.67 -19.49 0.37
CA ALA A 55 4.02 -19.94 0.71
C ALA A 55 5.10 -18.84 0.79
N GLY A 56 4.70 -17.61 1.13
CA GLY A 56 5.64 -16.48 1.30
C GLY A 56 6.08 -15.82 0.00
N SER A 57 5.53 -16.23 -1.15
CA SER A 57 5.64 -15.45 -2.39
C SER A 57 4.90 -14.11 -2.23
N SER A 58 5.35 -13.06 -2.91
CA SER A 58 4.62 -11.79 -2.99
C SER A 58 4.61 -11.31 -4.43
N ALA A 59 3.45 -10.84 -4.89
CA ALA A 59 3.29 -10.23 -6.20
C ALA A 59 3.25 -8.71 -6.03
N GLU A 60 4.06 -8.00 -6.81
CA GLU A 60 3.97 -6.54 -6.85
C GLU A 60 2.63 -6.12 -7.48
N VAL A 61 2.01 -5.11 -6.88
CA VAL A 61 0.74 -4.52 -7.32
C VAL A 61 1.02 -3.22 -8.06
N ALA A 62 1.77 -2.32 -7.41
CA ALA A 62 2.14 -1.03 -7.95
C ALA A 62 3.37 -0.46 -7.23
N VAL A 63 4.08 0.44 -7.92
CA VAL A 63 5.16 1.26 -7.37
C VAL A 63 4.80 2.73 -7.58
N LEU A 64 4.77 3.49 -6.50
CA LEU A 64 4.60 4.93 -6.50
C LEU A 64 5.95 5.58 -6.18
N ASN A 65 6.47 6.38 -7.09
CA ASN A 65 7.77 7.03 -6.93
C ASN A 65 7.62 8.54 -7.13
N ARG A 66 8.34 9.32 -6.31
CA ARG A 66 8.25 10.78 -6.30
C ARG A 66 8.67 11.40 -7.64
N GLU A 67 9.68 10.84 -8.30
CA GLU A 67 10.26 11.36 -9.53
C GLU A 67 9.71 10.67 -10.78
N HIS A 68 9.41 9.38 -10.67
CA HIS A 68 9.00 8.56 -11.81
C HIS A 68 7.48 8.34 -11.92
N GLY A 69 6.70 8.83 -10.96
CA GLY A 69 5.25 8.67 -10.96
C GLY A 69 4.82 7.27 -10.55
N GLU A 70 3.74 6.77 -11.16
CA GLU A 70 3.13 5.48 -10.83
C GLU A 70 3.43 4.43 -11.90
N HIS A 71 3.77 3.22 -11.44
CA HIS A 71 3.88 2.01 -12.25
C HIS A 71 2.96 0.93 -11.68
N VAL A 72 2.05 0.38 -12.49
CA VAL A 72 1.08 -0.64 -12.06
C VAL A 72 1.32 -1.93 -12.82
N GLN A 73 1.34 -3.05 -12.12
CA GLN A 73 1.58 -4.36 -12.72
C GLN A 73 0.36 -4.83 -13.53
N GLU A 74 0.61 -5.56 -14.62
CA GLU A 74 -0.40 -6.04 -15.59
C GLU A 74 -1.71 -6.58 -14.96
N PRO A 75 -1.70 -7.45 -13.92
CA PRO A 75 -2.95 -7.96 -13.32
C PRO A 75 -3.85 -6.87 -12.70
N TYR A 76 -3.29 -5.70 -12.42
CA TYR A 76 -3.95 -4.56 -11.79
C TYR A 76 -4.07 -3.34 -12.72
N ALA A 77 -3.53 -3.42 -13.94
CA ALA A 77 -3.52 -2.34 -14.90
C ALA A 77 -4.94 -1.81 -15.16
N GLY A 78 -5.10 -0.48 -15.11
CA GLY A 78 -6.40 0.19 -15.29
C GLY A 78 -7.36 0.08 -14.10
N ARG A 79 -7.06 -0.72 -13.08
CA ARG A 79 -7.86 -0.82 -11.85
C ARG A 79 -7.19 -0.19 -10.64
N VAL A 80 -5.88 -0.28 -10.53
CA VAL A 80 -5.13 0.36 -9.45
C VAL A 80 -4.64 1.74 -9.88
N MET A 81 -4.77 2.71 -8.99
CA MET A 81 -4.16 4.03 -9.13
C MET A 81 -3.88 4.67 -7.78
N ARG A 82 -2.95 5.61 -7.76
CA ARG A 82 -2.70 6.46 -6.60
C ARG A 82 -3.95 7.26 -6.20
N ARG A 83 -4.26 7.30 -4.90
CA ARG A 83 -5.46 8.00 -4.39
C ARG A 83 -5.38 9.51 -4.58
N GLU A 84 -4.27 10.11 -4.16
CA GLU A 84 -4.07 11.57 -4.19
C GLU A 84 -2.75 11.90 -4.90
N GLY A 85 -2.76 12.94 -5.74
CA GLY A 85 -1.53 13.54 -6.24
C GLY A 85 -0.81 14.30 -5.13
N GLY A 86 0.52 14.41 -5.23
CA GLY A 86 1.34 15.18 -4.28
C GLY A 86 2.37 14.34 -3.51
N PRO A 87 2.67 14.68 -2.24
CA PRO A 87 3.68 13.99 -1.43
C PRO A 87 3.31 12.53 -1.12
N LEU A 88 4.30 11.62 -1.13
CA LEU A 88 4.09 10.17 -0.98
C LEU A 88 3.87 9.71 0.47
N GLU A 89 3.86 10.64 1.43
CA GLU A 89 3.41 10.40 2.80
C GLU A 89 1.99 9.85 2.82
N ASP A 90 1.15 10.25 1.86
CA ASP A 90 -0.03 9.48 1.47
C ASP A 90 0.32 8.52 0.33
N GLY A 91 0.64 7.28 0.73
CA GLY A 91 0.96 6.17 -0.16
C GLY A 91 -0.25 5.31 -0.52
N ALA A 92 -1.47 5.77 -0.24
CA ALA A 92 -2.67 4.99 -0.49
C ALA A 92 -2.96 4.80 -1.98
N ILE A 93 -3.49 3.62 -2.31
CA ILE A 93 -3.99 3.31 -3.65
C ILE A 93 -5.50 3.07 -3.63
N VAL A 94 -6.14 3.35 -4.75
CA VAL A 94 -7.51 2.97 -5.04
C VAL A 94 -7.45 1.73 -5.92
N LEU A 95 -8.15 0.67 -5.51
CA LEU A 95 -8.43 -0.50 -6.33
C LEU A 95 -9.87 -0.41 -6.82
N ARG A 96 -10.04 -0.21 -8.12
CA ARG A 96 -11.35 -0.08 -8.75
C ARG A 96 -11.99 -1.43 -9.06
N ASN A 97 -13.32 -1.45 -8.99
CA ASN A 97 -14.12 -2.61 -9.37
C ASN A 97 -13.61 -3.90 -8.71
N ALA A 98 -13.64 -3.95 -7.37
CA ALA A 98 -13.10 -5.05 -6.59
C ALA A 98 -13.75 -6.39 -6.97
N VAL A 99 -12.93 -7.42 -7.17
CA VAL A 99 -13.37 -8.79 -7.47
C VAL A 99 -13.00 -9.73 -6.33
N GLN A 100 -13.61 -10.92 -6.28
CA GLN A 100 -13.31 -11.92 -5.23
C GLN A 100 -11.82 -12.27 -5.19
N GLY A 101 -11.16 -12.33 -6.35
CA GLY A 101 -9.73 -12.60 -6.46
C GLY A 101 -8.82 -11.51 -5.87
N ASP A 102 -9.36 -10.33 -5.55
CA ASP A 102 -8.62 -9.25 -4.90
C ASP A 102 -8.48 -9.45 -3.40
N GLU A 103 -9.34 -10.28 -2.78
CA GLU A 103 -9.25 -10.62 -1.36
C GLU A 103 -7.86 -11.18 -1.02
N GLY A 104 -7.36 -10.82 0.17
CA GLY A 104 -6.07 -11.28 0.67
C GLY A 104 -5.32 -10.23 1.48
N ASP A 105 -4.08 -10.58 1.82
CA ASP A 105 -3.18 -9.71 2.58
C ASP A 105 -2.31 -8.86 1.64
N TYR A 106 -2.20 -7.58 1.97
CA TYR A 106 -1.40 -6.60 1.24
C TYR A 106 -0.38 -5.96 2.17
N GLU A 107 0.72 -5.52 1.56
CA GLU A 107 1.76 -4.74 2.21
C GLU A 107 2.05 -3.48 1.42
N CYS A 108 2.30 -2.38 2.14
CA CYS A 108 2.95 -1.21 1.59
C CYS A 108 4.36 -1.11 2.17
N HIS A 109 5.37 -1.08 1.31
CA HIS A 109 6.77 -0.90 1.68
C HIS A 109 7.17 0.53 1.32
N LEU A 110 7.55 1.32 2.32
CA LEU A 110 7.89 2.73 2.16
C LEU A 110 9.39 2.89 2.27
N ILE A 111 10.00 3.51 1.26
CA ILE A 111 11.38 3.97 1.32
C ILE A 111 11.36 5.44 1.68
N THR A 112 11.96 5.77 2.81
CA THR A 112 12.02 7.13 3.37
C THR A 112 13.46 7.58 3.48
N PHE A 113 13.67 8.89 3.41
CA PHE A 113 14.95 9.51 3.71
C PHE A 113 14.78 10.48 4.88
N PRO A 114 15.71 10.49 5.86
CA PRO A 114 16.88 9.61 6.02
C PRO A 114 16.58 8.30 6.77
N MET A 115 15.33 8.05 7.16
CA MET A 115 14.99 7.00 8.15
C MET A 115 14.94 5.58 7.60
N GLY A 116 15.11 5.38 6.29
CA GLY A 116 15.18 4.06 5.68
C GLY A 116 13.80 3.48 5.38
N SER A 117 13.62 2.18 5.58
CA SER A 117 12.42 1.46 5.12
C SER A 117 11.41 1.20 6.24
N PHE A 118 10.14 1.36 5.92
CA PHE A 118 9.03 0.99 6.80
C PHE A 118 8.02 0.11 6.05
N GLU A 119 7.22 -0.65 6.79
CA GLU A 119 6.15 -1.47 6.22
C GLU A 119 4.82 -1.29 6.96
N GLY A 120 3.73 -1.30 6.20
CA GLY A 120 2.37 -1.43 6.70
C GLY A 120 1.72 -2.67 6.11
N ARG A 121 0.82 -3.31 6.85
CA ARG A 121 0.09 -4.50 6.41
C ARG A 121 -1.41 -4.35 6.65
N LEU A 122 -2.20 -4.83 5.69
CA LEU A 122 -3.66 -4.88 5.80
C LEU A 122 -4.21 -6.14 5.15
N THR A 123 -5.39 -6.56 5.60
CA THR A 123 -6.20 -7.59 4.96
C THR A 123 -7.39 -6.95 4.25
N LEU A 124 -7.51 -7.17 2.95
CA LEU A 124 -8.69 -6.80 2.17
C LEU A 124 -9.67 -7.97 2.17
N LYS A 125 -10.92 -7.72 2.58
CA LYS A 125 -12.05 -8.64 2.44
C LYS A 125 -12.99 -8.15 1.35
N VAL A 126 -13.52 -9.05 0.52
CA VAL A 126 -14.49 -8.70 -0.52
C VAL A 126 -15.84 -9.34 -0.18
N LEU A 127 -16.84 -8.51 0.11
CA LEU A 127 -18.20 -8.95 0.41
C LEU A 127 -19.05 -9.00 -0.86
N VAL A 128 -19.78 -10.10 -1.02
CA VAL A 128 -20.79 -10.25 -2.07
C VAL A 128 -22.15 -9.83 -1.51
N PRO A 129 -22.82 -8.81 -2.07
CA PRO A 129 -24.17 -8.45 -1.66
C PRO A 129 -25.15 -9.60 -1.89
N PRO A 130 -26.15 -9.79 -1.02
CA PRO A 130 -27.23 -10.73 -1.29
C PRO A 130 -28.02 -10.30 -2.53
N LEU A 131 -28.54 -11.27 -3.28
CA LEU A 131 -29.41 -10.99 -4.43
C LEU A 131 -30.65 -10.20 -3.97
N PRO A 132 -31.09 -9.17 -4.72
CA PRO A 132 -32.35 -8.51 -4.43
C PRO A 132 -33.48 -9.52 -4.51
N ILE A 133 -34.34 -9.56 -3.48
CA ILE A 133 -35.57 -10.34 -3.52
C ILE A 133 -36.56 -9.51 -4.35
N LEU A 134 -36.98 -10.02 -5.51
CA LEU A 134 -38.05 -9.44 -6.33
C LEU A 134 -39.43 -9.79 -5.77
#